data_AF-A0A1D3RPV1-F1
#
_entry.id   AF-A0A1D3RPV1-F1
#
_cell.length_a   1.000
_cell.length_b   1.000
_cell.length_c   1.000
_cell.angle_alpha   90.00
_cell.angle_beta   90.00
_cell.angle_gamma   90.00
#
_symmetry.space_group_name_H-M   'P 1'
#
loop_
_entity.id
_entity.type
_entity.pdbx_description
1 polymer ?
#
loop_
_entity_poly.entity_id
_entity_poly.type
_entity_poly.pdbx_seq_one_letter_code
_entity_poly.pdbx_strand_id
1 'polypeptide(L)'
;MQAKKHFDAHIIEEGFWGQEINHTTYNLARMNMFLHNINYDKFNIMLGNTLIEPHFNDDKPFDAIVSNPPYSVKWIGSDDPTLINDERFAPAGVLAPKSKADFAFVLHALNYLSSKGRAAIVCFPGIFYRGSAEKKIRQYLVDNNYVETVISLAPNLFFGTSIAVNILVLSKHKTDTKTQFIDASQFFKKATNNNLLTDKHIEQIIALFDSKDDVAYLAQCVEHQSITDNDYNLSVSAYVEAEDTREVIDITQLNAEIKTTVSKIDKLRSDIDAIVAEIEA
;
A
#
# COMPACT_ATOMS: atom_id res chain seq x y z
N MET A 1 -17.20 7.01 6.10
CA MET A 1 -18.48 6.28 6.05
C MET A 1 -18.35 4.77 6.24
N GLN A 2 -17.46 4.10 5.50
CA GLN A 2 -17.11 2.70 5.82
C GLN A 2 -16.43 2.58 7.20
N ALA A 3 -15.69 3.60 7.62
CA ALA A 3 -15.18 3.76 8.99
C ALA A 3 -16.22 3.42 10.08
N LYS A 4 -17.46 3.94 10.00
CA LYS A 4 -18.50 3.73 11.01
C LYS A 4 -18.94 2.26 11.14
N LYS A 5 -18.74 1.41 10.12
CA LYS A 5 -19.05 -0.03 10.21
C LYS A 5 -18.07 -0.77 11.13
N HIS A 6 -16.88 -0.22 11.35
CA HIS A 6 -15.81 -0.83 12.14
C HIS A 6 -15.59 -0.12 13.48
N PHE A 7 -16.33 0.95 13.76
CA PHE A 7 -16.32 1.63 15.05
C PHE A 7 -17.65 1.38 15.75
N ASP A 8 -17.60 0.77 16.94
CA ASP A 8 -18.72 0.88 17.87
C ASP A 8 -19.02 2.36 18.11
N ALA A 9 -20.29 2.70 18.32
CA ALA A 9 -20.79 4.09 18.38
C ALA A 9 -20.14 4.97 19.49
N HIS A 10 -19.19 4.43 20.24
CA HIS A 10 -18.58 5.02 21.43
C HIS A 10 -17.10 5.42 21.27
N ILE A 11 -16.47 5.29 20.10
CA ILE A 11 -15.00 5.52 19.96
C ILE A 11 -14.65 6.89 19.34
N ILE A 12 -15.56 7.56 18.63
CA ILE A 12 -15.28 8.89 18.05
C ILE A 12 -15.76 9.96 19.02
N GLU A 13 -14.85 10.42 19.87
CA GLU A 13 -15.15 11.35 20.96
C GLU A 13 -15.43 12.77 20.44
N GLU A 14 -14.52 13.31 19.63
CA GLU A 14 -14.54 14.74 19.30
C GLU A 14 -15.13 15.05 17.91
N GLY A 15 -15.06 14.12 16.94
CA GLY A 15 -15.69 14.29 15.62
C GLY A 15 -14.81 13.87 14.44
N PHE A 16 -15.16 14.34 13.24
CA PHE A 16 -14.44 14.12 12.00
C PHE A 16 -13.92 15.42 11.40
N TRP A 17 -12.62 15.51 11.17
CA TRP A 17 -11.99 16.63 10.48
C TRP A 17 -11.54 16.23 9.09
N GLY A 18 -11.60 17.17 8.15
CA GLY A 18 -11.13 16.93 6.79
C GLY A 18 -10.88 18.22 6.02
N GLN A 19 -10.02 18.15 5.02
CA GLN A 19 -9.75 19.25 4.12
C GLN A 19 -9.79 18.75 2.68
N GLU A 20 -10.53 19.45 1.82
CA GLU A 20 -10.72 19.09 0.42
C GLU A 20 -10.45 20.32 -0.46
N ILE A 21 -9.75 20.14 -1.57
CA ILE A 21 -9.38 21.24 -2.47
C ILE A 21 -10.47 21.52 -3.50
N ASN A 22 -11.21 20.50 -3.93
CA ASN A 22 -12.24 20.61 -4.95
C ASN A 22 -13.58 21.02 -4.35
N HIS A 23 -14.08 22.20 -4.73
CA HIS A 23 -15.33 22.77 -4.22
C HIS A 23 -16.55 21.84 -4.35
N THR A 24 -16.68 21.11 -5.46
CA THR A 24 -17.80 20.17 -5.66
C THR A 24 -17.68 18.96 -4.74
N THR A 25 -16.48 18.39 -4.63
CA THR A 25 -16.19 17.24 -3.76
C THR A 25 -16.34 17.61 -2.29
N TYR A 26 -15.93 18.82 -1.92
CA TYR A 26 -16.11 19.41 -0.59
C TYR A 26 -17.59 19.44 -0.18
N ASN A 27 -18.46 19.98 -1.04
CA ASN A 27 -19.90 20.04 -0.77
C ASN A 27 -20.49 18.64 -0.68
N LEU A 28 -20.10 17.73 -1.59
CA LEU A 28 -20.55 16.35 -1.56
C LEU A 28 -20.11 15.64 -0.28
N ALA A 29 -18.88 15.84 0.19
CA ALA A 29 -18.36 15.23 1.41
C ALA A 29 -19.16 15.69 2.64
N ARG A 30 -19.49 16.98 2.74
CA ARG A 30 -20.32 17.52 3.82
C ARG A 30 -21.75 16.98 3.78
N MET A 31 -22.37 16.93 2.59
CA MET A 31 -23.68 16.29 2.41
C MET A 31 -23.64 14.80 2.77
N ASN A 32 -22.55 14.11 2.43
CA ASN A 32 -22.39 12.69 2.72
C ASN A 32 -22.37 12.43 4.24
N MET A 33 -21.65 13.25 5.02
CA MET A 33 -21.68 13.19 6.49
C MET A 33 -23.10 13.37 7.02
N PHE A 34 -23.81 14.38 6.51
CA PHE A 34 -25.18 14.69 6.91
C PHE A 34 -26.14 13.54 6.62
N LEU A 35 -26.07 12.95 5.42
CA LEU A 35 -26.92 11.82 5.01
C LEU A 35 -26.72 10.54 5.82
N HIS A 36 -25.61 10.43 6.55
CA HIS A 36 -25.32 9.30 7.44
C HIS A 36 -25.57 9.61 8.92
N ASN A 37 -26.38 10.63 9.19
CA ASN A 37 -26.82 11.06 10.52
C ASN A 37 -25.62 11.35 11.45
N ILE A 38 -24.60 12.03 10.93
CA ILE A 38 -23.54 12.61 11.77
C ILE A 38 -23.99 14.01 12.16
N ASN A 39 -24.04 14.29 13.46
CA ASN A 39 -24.44 15.62 13.94
C ASN A 39 -23.49 16.70 13.44
N TYR A 40 -24.03 17.89 13.19
CA TYR A 40 -23.28 19.00 12.60
C TYR A 40 -22.10 19.48 13.45
N ASP A 41 -22.20 19.33 14.78
CA ASP A 41 -21.13 19.61 15.75
C ASP A 41 -20.06 18.51 15.81
N LYS A 42 -20.25 17.39 15.11
CA LYS A 42 -19.33 16.23 15.09
C LYS A 42 -18.58 16.07 13.77
N PHE A 43 -18.66 17.02 12.85
CA PHE A 43 -17.76 17.06 11.70
C PHE A 43 -17.42 18.48 11.26
N ASN A 44 -16.17 18.69 10.87
CA ASN A 44 -15.70 19.93 10.28
C ASN A 44 -14.85 19.62 9.05
N ILE A 45 -15.37 19.98 7.87
CA ILE A 45 -14.63 19.85 6.61
C ILE A 45 -14.35 21.27 6.11
N MET A 46 -13.09 21.57 5.80
CA MET A 46 -12.63 22.85 5.26
C MET A 46 -12.30 22.74 3.77
N LEU A 47 -12.58 23.81 3.02
CA LEU A 47 -12.22 23.92 1.61
C LEU A 47 -10.85 24.60 1.51
N GLY A 48 -9.88 23.94 0.88
CA GLY A 48 -8.56 24.53 0.64
C GLY A 48 -7.50 23.49 0.29
N ASN A 49 -6.32 23.95 -0.14
CA ASN A 49 -5.19 23.07 -0.41
C ASN A 49 -4.41 22.76 0.88
N THR A 50 -4.43 21.49 1.30
CA THR A 50 -3.79 21.00 2.53
C THR A 50 -2.29 21.28 2.62
N LEU A 51 -1.57 21.32 1.49
CA LEU A 51 -0.12 21.54 1.51
C LEU A 51 0.25 23.03 1.57
N ILE A 52 -0.61 23.93 1.07
CA ILE A 52 -0.35 25.38 1.00
C ILE A 52 -1.02 26.12 2.17
N GLU A 53 -2.28 25.82 2.43
CA GLU A 53 -3.11 26.46 3.45
C GLU A 53 -3.68 25.39 4.39
N PRO A 54 -2.85 24.77 5.25
CA PRO A 54 -3.31 23.72 6.16
C PRO A 54 -4.27 24.32 7.21
N HIS A 55 -5.45 23.73 7.35
CA HIS A 55 -6.41 24.07 8.40
C HIS A 55 -6.26 23.16 9.63
N PHE A 56 -6.88 23.55 10.73
CA PHE A 56 -6.92 22.77 11.99
C PHE A 56 -5.59 22.69 12.75
N ASN A 57 -4.73 23.70 12.60
CA ASN A 57 -3.48 23.79 13.37
C ASN A 57 -3.75 23.91 14.89
N ASP A 58 -4.90 24.47 15.28
CA ASP A 58 -5.30 24.62 16.69
C ASP A 58 -6.04 23.40 17.24
N ASP A 59 -6.59 22.54 16.37
CA ASP A 59 -7.30 21.31 16.76
C ASP A 59 -6.34 20.09 16.86
N LYS A 60 -5.14 20.17 16.27
CA LYS A 60 -4.15 19.09 16.34
C LYS A 60 -3.59 18.99 17.79
N PRO A 61 -3.20 17.79 18.25
CA PRO A 61 -2.98 16.59 17.45
C PRO A 61 -4.16 15.59 17.42
N PHE A 62 -4.25 14.79 16.36
CA PHE A 62 -5.27 13.77 16.15
C PHE A 62 -4.78 12.35 16.47
N ASP A 63 -5.66 11.50 16.99
CA ASP A 63 -5.34 10.11 17.36
C ASP A 63 -5.42 9.12 16.20
N ALA A 64 -6.26 9.41 15.20
CA ALA A 64 -6.43 8.56 14.02
C ALA A 64 -6.52 9.43 12.77
N ILE A 65 -5.64 9.16 11.81
CA ILE A 65 -5.64 9.84 10.50
C ILE A 65 -5.77 8.77 9.41
N VAL A 66 -6.75 8.94 8.52
CA VAL A 66 -6.88 8.11 7.32
C VAL A 66 -6.85 9.00 6.09
N SER A 67 -6.09 8.61 5.07
CA SER A 67 -5.99 9.42 3.86
C SER A 67 -5.75 8.57 2.62
N ASN A 68 -6.33 9.02 1.51
CA ASN A 68 -6.04 8.53 0.17
C ASN A 68 -5.66 9.75 -0.70
N PRO A 69 -4.44 10.29 -0.54
CA PRO A 69 -4.01 11.47 -1.27
C PRO A 69 -3.90 11.16 -2.78
N PRO A 70 -4.08 12.17 -3.64
CA PRO A 70 -3.94 11.97 -5.08
C PRO A 70 -2.48 11.65 -5.44
N TYR A 71 -2.28 10.65 -6.29
CA TYR A 71 -0.94 10.09 -6.56
C TYR A 71 -0.06 11.01 -7.39
N SER A 72 1.15 11.25 -6.90
CA SER A 72 2.22 11.98 -7.58
C SER A 72 1.76 13.28 -8.25
N VAL A 73 0.88 14.02 -7.57
CA VAL A 73 0.46 15.35 -8.03
C VAL A 73 1.61 16.34 -7.96
N LYS A 74 1.61 17.29 -8.89
CA LYS A 74 2.53 18.43 -8.84
C LYS A 74 2.13 19.36 -7.71
N TRP A 75 3.12 19.98 -7.07
CA TRP A 75 2.92 20.95 -6.01
C TRP A 75 4.07 21.96 -6.00
N ILE A 76 3.91 23.04 -5.23
CA ILE A 76 4.87 24.15 -5.21
C ILE A 76 6.26 23.72 -4.73
N GLY A 77 6.34 22.88 -3.69
CA GLY A 77 7.57 22.30 -3.19
C GLY A 77 8.68 23.34 -3.02
N SER A 78 9.85 23.06 -3.61
CA SER A 78 11.03 23.93 -3.51
C SER A 78 10.90 25.30 -4.20
N ASP A 79 9.81 25.58 -4.93
CA ASP A 79 9.58 26.92 -5.51
C ASP A 79 9.09 27.92 -4.44
N ASP A 80 8.61 27.44 -3.30
CA ASP A 80 8.39 28.25 -2.10
C ASP A 80 9.53 27.99 -1.10
N PRO A 81 10.45 28.96 -0.92
CA PRO A 81 11.60 28.78 -0.04
C PRO A 81 11.21 28.76 1.45
N THR A 82 9.99 29.14 1.83
CA THR A 82 9.56 29.13 3.22
C THR A 82 9.23 27.72 3.72
N LEU A 83 8.80 26.83 2.80
CA LEU A 83 8.38 25.47 3.14
C LEU A 83 9.48 24.60 3.73
N ILE A 84 10.76 24.88 3.44
CA ILE A 84 11.87 24.14 4.05
C ILE A 84 11.96 24.34 5.57
N ASN A 85 11.43 25.47 6.07
CA ASN A 85 11.38 25.82 7.49
C ASN A 85 10.00 25.56 8.12
N ASP A 86 9.02 25.08 7.34
CA ASP A 86 7.71 24.69 7.85
C ASP A 86 7.86 23.52 8.82
N GLU A 87 7.19 23.58 9.98
CA GLU A 87 7.26 22.55 11.03
C GLU A 87 6.91 21.13 10.55
N ARG A 88 6.14 21.02 9.45
CA ARG A 88 5.77 19.74 8.84
C ARG A 88 6.94 19.10 8.10
N PHE A 89 7.80 19.90 7.50
CA PHE A 89 8.82 19.42 6.55
C PHE A 89 10.26 19.62 7.03
N ALA A 90 10.52 20.63 7.85
CA ALA A 90 11.83 20.94 8.41
C ALA A 90 12.50 19.74 9.10
N PRO A 91 11.81 18.88 9.87
CA PRO A 91 12.44 17.72 10.51
C PRO A 91 13.04 16.71 9.54
N ALA A 92 12.47 16.56 8.33
CA ALA A 92 13.01 15.68 7.30
C ALA A 92 14.22 16.28 6.57
N GLY A 93 14.47 17.58 6.74
CA GLY A 93 15.60 18.31 6.15
C GLY A 93 15.56 18.48 4.62
N VAL A 94 14.55 17.93 3.94
CA VAL A 94 14.32 18.07 2.49
C VAL A 94 12.82 18.08 2.18
N LEU A 95 12.46 18.74 1.08
CA LEU A 95 11.09 18.72 0.55
C LEU A 95 10.89 17.56 -0.41
N ALA A 96 9.65 17.07 -0.50
CA ALA A 96 9.27 16.14 -1.57
C ALA A 96 9.47 16.80 -2.96
N PRO A 97 9.79 16.03 -4.01
CA PRO A 97 9.98 16.60 -5.34
C PRO A 97 8.74 17.35 -5.84
N LYS A 98 8.92 18.47 -6.57
CA LYS A 98 7.81 19.27 -7.11
C LYS A 98 6.85 18.49 -8.00
N SER A 99 7.35 17.45 -8.66
CA SER A 99 6.55 16.56 -9.50
C SER A 99 5.75 15.51 -8.73
N LYS A 100 6.01 15.34 -7.43
CA LYS A 100 5.53 14.21 -6.61
C LYS A 100 5.28 14.67 -5.17
N ALA A 101 4.04 15.05 -4.87
CA ALA A 101 3.63 15.49 -3.53
C ALA A 101 3.42 14.34 -2.51
N ASP A 102 3.61 13.08 -2.90
CA ASP A 102 3.21 11.92 -2.09
C ASP A 102 3.75 11.99 -0.64
N PHE A 103 5.06 12.20 -0.47
CA PHE A 103 5.67 12.34 0.85
C PHE A 103 5.35 13.65 1.57
N ALA A 104 4.92 14.71 0.86
CA ALA A 104 4.45 15.93 1.51
C ALA A 104 3.15 15.65 2.28
N PHE A 105 2.25 14.83 1.74
CA PHE A 105 1.06 14.38 2.46
C PHE A 105 1.40 13.47 3.65
N VAL A 106 2.37 12.56 3.48
CA VAL A 106 2.83 11.68 4.58
C VAL A 106 3.41 12.51 5.74
N LEU A 107 4.27 13.48 5.45
CA LEU A 107 4.86 14.36 6.46
C LEU A 107 3.80 15.26 7.11
N HIS A 108 2.84 15.77 6.34
CA HIS A 108 1.71 16.52 6.88
C HIS A 108 0.87 15.68 7.86
N ALA A 109 0.50 14.45 7.47
CA ALA A 109 -0.23 13.54 8.34
C ALA A 109 0.57 13.21 9.62
N LEU A 110 1.87 12.96 9.50
CA LEU A 110 2.74 12.72 10.65
C LEU A 110 2.80 13.92 11.60
N ASN A 111 2.85 15.16 11.10
CA ASN A 111 2.86 16.35 11.95
C ASN A 111 1.58 16.49 12.76
N TYR A 112 0.43 16.18 12.16
CA TYR A 112 -0.89 16.29 12.79
C TYR A 112 -1.22 15.15 13.75
N LEU A 113 -0.42 14.08 13.73
CA LEU A 113 -0.65 12.88 14.54
C LEU A 113 -0.21 13.08 16.00
N SER A 114 -1.02 12.60 16.95
CA SER A 114 -0.70 12.61 18.38
C SER A 114 0.37 11.59 18.73
N SER A 115 0.98 11.74 19.91
CA SER A 115 2.01 10.81 20.39
C SER A 115 1.47 9.40 20.63
N LYS A 116 0.17 9.24 20.84
CA LYS A 116 -0.53 7.95 20.99
C LYS A 116 -1.23 7.48 19.71
N GLY A 117 -1.21 8.30 18.65
CA GLY A 117 -2.02 8.11 17.46
C GLY A 117 -1.38 7.24 16.38
N ARG A 118 -2.22 6.82 15.43
CA ARG A 118 -1.82 6.10 14.20
C ARG A 118 -2.40 6.74 12.94
N ALA A 119 -1.63 6.73 11.86
CA ALA A 119 -2.09 7.16 10.54
C ALA A 119 -2.05 6.00 9.55
N ALA A 120 -3.09 5.81 8.74
CA ALA A 120 -3.13 4.86 7.64
C ALA A 120 -3.32 5.60 6.31
N ILE A 121 -2.28 5.60 5.47
CA ILE A 121 -2.22 6.41 4.26
C ILE A 121 -2.05 5.50 3.05
N VAL A 122 -2.98 5.59 2.10
CA VAL A 122 -2.86 4.88 0.82
C VAL A 122 -1.78 5.58 -0.02
N CYS A 123 -0.87 4.79 -0.56
CA CYS A 123 0.35 5.27 -1.21
C CYS A 123 0.59 4.54 -2.53
N PHE A 124 1.11 5.29 -3.51
CA PHE A 124 1.63 4.71 -4.73
C PHE A 124 2.90 3.88 -4.43
N PRO A 125 3.06 2.64 -4.94
CA PRO A 125 4.20 1.78 -4.60
C PRO A 125 5.57 2.41 -4.86
N GLY A 126 5.67 3.31 -5.83
CA GLY A 126 6.91 4.02 -6.16
C GLY A 126 7.56 4.77 -5.01
N ILE A 127 6.79 5.23 -4.02
CA ILE A 127 7.35 6.06 -2.93
C ILE A 127 8.34 5.26 -2.07
N PHE A 128 8.23 3.93 -2.05
CA PHE A 128 9.01 3.07 -1.15
C PHE A 128 10.43 2.77 -1.65
N TYR A 129 10.76 3.06 -2.91
CA TYR A 129 12.07 2.75 -3.50
C TYR A 129 12.72 3.88 -4.32
N ARG A 130 12.00 4.96 -4.65
CA ARG A 130 12.59 6.11 -5.38
C ARG A 130 13.72 6.76 -4.60
N GLY A 131 14.81 7.16 -5.27
CA GLY A 131 16.00 7.74 -4.63
C GLY A 131 15.89 9.22 -4.23
N SER A 132 17.06 9.87 -4.08
CA SER A 132 17.21 11.32 -3.86
C SER A 132 16.47 11.85 -2.62
N ALA A 133 15.65 12.89 -2.76
CA ALA A 133 14.94 13.51 -1.64
C ALA A 133 13.98 12.52 -0.95
N GLU A 134 13.30 11.66 -1.72
CA GLU A 134 12.36 10.69 -1.16
C GLU A 134 13.06 9.64 -0.28
N LYS A 135 14.29 9.24 -0.63
CA LYS A 135 15.12 8.38 0.23
C LYS A 135 15.44 9.02 1.58
N LYS A 136 15.82 10.31 1.58
CA LYS A 136 16.09 11.04 2.83
C LYS A 136 14.84 11.15 3.71
N ILE A 137 13.67 11.35 3.09
CA ILE A 137 12.40 11.35 3.83
C ILE A 137 12.11 9.97 4.41
N ARG A 138 12.30 8.88 3.65
CA ARG A 138 12.16 7.51 4.20
C ARG A 138 13.12 7.24 5.34
N GLN A 139 14.38 7.65 5.20
CA GLN A 139 15.36 7.58 6.27
C GLN A 139 14.86 8.30 7.53
N TYR A 140 14.39 9.55 7.42
CA TYR A 140 13.80 10.27 8.54
C TYR A 140 12.64 9.50 9.20
N LEU A 141 11.74 8.91 8.41
CA LEU A 141 10.60 8.16 8.93
C LEU A 141 11.02 6.88 9.66
N VAL A 142 12.03 6.17 9.14
CA VAL A 142 12.53 4.91 9.70
C VAL A 142 13.42 5.15 10.92
N ASP A 143 14.32 6.14 10.88
CA ASP A 143 15.25 6.51 11.95
C ASP A 143 14.51 6.96 13.21
N ASN A 144 13.36 7.61 13.06
CA ASN A 144 12.50 8.04 14.17
C ASN A 144 11.44 7.00 14.56
N ASN A 145 11.51 5.77 14.03
CA ASN A 145 10.59 4.68 14.32
C ASN A 145 9.10 5.02 14.06
N TYR A 146 8.83 5.86 13.06
CA TYR A 146 7.45 6.26 12.73
C TYR A 146 6.73 5.24 11.84
N VAL A 147 7.47 4.45 11.06
CA VAL A 147 6.89 3.43 10.18
C VAL A 147 6.55 2.18 11.00
N GLU A 148 5.26 1.88 11.15
CA GLU A 148 4.80 0.68 11.87
C GLU A 148 4.62 -0.50 10.91
N THR A 149 3.92 -0.28 9.80
CA THR A 149 3.61 -1.36 8.87
C THR A 149 3.46 -0.84 7.44
N VAL A 150 3.95 -1.61 6.46
CA VAL A 150 3.67 -1.39 5.03
C VAL A 150 2.90 -2.59 4.50
N ILE A 151 1.71 -2.34 3.96
CA ILE A 151 0.79 -3.37 3.46
C ILE A 151 0.69 -3.22 1.95
N SER A 152 1.08 -4.23 1.18
CA SER A 152 0.89 -4.31 -0.27
C SER A 152 -0.50 -4.89 -0.56
N LEU A 153 -1.31 -4.20 -1.37
CA LEU A 153 -2.65 -4.67 -1.74
C LEU A 153 -2.67 -5.22 -3.17
N ALA A 154 -3.72 -5.99 -3.45
CA ALA A 154 -3.99 -6.50 -4.78
C ALA A 154 -4.08 -5.40 -5.86
N PRO A 155 -3.65 -5.68 -7.10
CA PRO A 155 -3.83 -4.76 -8.21
C PRO A 155 -5.31 -4.58 -8.56
N ASN A 156 -5.61 -3.52 -9.31
CA ASN A 156 -6.93 -3.26 -9.89
C ASN A 156 -8.09 -3.14 -8.87
N LEU A 157 -7.82 -2.74 -7.64
CA LEU A 157 -8.85 -2.44 -6.62
C LEU A 157 -9.51 -1.07 -6.80
N PHE A 158 -8.83 -0.12 -7.46
CA PHE A 158 -9.27 1.27 -7.58
C PHE A 158 -9.86 1.57 -8.95
N PHE A 159 -10.91 2.39 -8.97
CA PHE A 159 -11.44 2.92 -10.23
C PHE A 159 -10.39 3.79 -10.94
N GLY A 160 -10.25 3.62 -12.26
CA GLY A 160 -9.37 4.43 -13.10
C GLY A 160 -7.90 4.01 -13.11
N THR A 161 -7.49 2.97 -12.38
CA THR A 161 -6.13 2.43 -12.45
C THR A 161 -6.07 0.93 -12.14
N SER A 162 -5.26 0.19 -12.89
CA SER A 162 -4.98 -1.23 -12.63
C SER A 162 -3.79 -1.44 -11.68
N ILE A 163 -3.14 -0.35 -11.25
CA ILE A 163 -1.93 -0.40 -10.42
C ILE A 163 -2.28 -0.91 -9.02
N ALA A 164 -1.41 -1.74 -8.45
CA ALA A 164 -1.43 -2.07 -7.03
C ALA A 164 -1.13 -0.83 -6.18
N VAL A 165 -1.66 -0.80 -4.97
CA VAL A 165 -1.40 0.28 -4.01
C VAL A 165 -0.89 -0.31 -2.72
N ASN A 166 -0.21 0.50 -1.93
CA ASN A 166 0.20 0.10 -0.59
C ASN A 166 -0.49 0.98 0.44
N ILE A 167 -0.65 0.47 1.67
CA ILE A 167 -1.00 1.26 2.84
C ILE A 167 0.26 1.42 3.68
N LEU A 168 0.62 2.68 3.96
CA LEU A 168 1.64 3.03 4.93
C LEU A 168 0.95 3.33 6.26
N VAL A 169 1.25 2.52 7.28
CA VAL A 169 0.80 2.74 8.65
C VAL A 169 1.92 3.41 9.43
N LEU A 170 1.64 4.61 9.93
CA LEU A 170 2.53 5.36 10.81
C LEU A 170 2.02 5.34 12.25
N SER A 171 2.95 5.36 13.20
CA SER A 171 2.65 5.45 14.63
C SER A 171 3.72 6.23 15.36
N LYS A 172 3.32 7.08 16.31
CA LYS A 172 4.24 7.73 17.27
C LYS A 172 4.34 6.97 18.59
N HIS A 173 3.59 5.88 18.74
CA HIS A 173 3.50 5.07 19.96
C HIS A 173 3.99 3.63 19.73
N LYS A 174 4.92 3.45 18.81
CA LYS A 174 5.44 2.13 18.49
C LYS A 174 6.40 1.68 19.60
N THR A 175 6.09 0.55 20.25
CA THR A 175 6.89 0.02 21.38
C THR A 175 8.10 -0.79 20.94
N ASP A 176 8.03 -1.38 19.75
CA ASP A 176 9.13 -2.11 19.14
C ASP A 176 9.86 -1.25 18.09
N THR A 177 11.02 -1.71 17.62
CA THR A 177 11.80 -1.07 16.54
C THR A 177 11.63 -1.77 15.19
N LYS A 178 10.84 -2.84 15.11
CA LYS A 178 10.67 -3.66 13.89
C LYS A 178 9.62 -3.08 12.97
N THR A 179 9.84 -3.07 11.67
CA THR A 179 8.79 -2.66 10.72
C THR A 179 8.14 -3.91 10.15
N GLN A 180 6.82 -3.99 10.20
CA GLN A 180 6.09 -5.10 9.62
C GLN A 180 5.83 -4.85 8.12
N PHE A 181 6.05 -5.86 7.30
CA PHE A 181 5.69 -5.87 5.89
C PHE A 181 4.65 -6.95 5.66
N ILE A 182 3.55 -6.62 5.00
CA ILE A 182 2.45 -7.55 4.70
C ILE A 182 2.21 -7.56 3.19
N ASP A 183 2.27 -8.75 2.57
CA ASP A 183 1.86 -8.96 1.20
C ASP A 183 0.43 -9.51 1.12
N ALA A 184 -0.52 -8.63 0.82
CA ALA A 184 -1.91 -8.98 0.53
C ALA A 184 -2.23 -8.85 -0.98
N SER A 185 -1.22 -8.96 -1.85
CA SER A 185 -1.39 -8.85 -3.31
C SER A 185 -2.29 -9.94 -3.89
N GLN A 186 -2.36 -11.11 -3.25
CA GLN A 186 -3.23 -12.23 -3.63
C GLN A 186 -4.63 -12.14 -3.03
N PHE A 187 -4.90 -11.16 -2.16
CA PHE A 187 -6.14 -11.12 -1.37
C PHE A 187 -7.22 -10.38 -2.14
N PHE A 188 -7.76 -11.00 -3.18
CA PHE A 188 -8.84 -10.40 -3.95
C PHE A 188 -9.73 -11.43 -4.61
N LYS A 189 -11.01 -11.07 -4.77
CA LYS A 189 -11.92 -11.77 -5.65
C LYS A 189 -11.90 -11.07 -6.99
N LYS A 190 -11.57 -11.82 -8.04
CA LYS A 190 -11.64 -11.31 -9.41
C LYS A 190 -13.09 -10.95 -9.76
N ALA A 191 -13.27 -9.75 -10.28
CA ALA A 191 -14.55 -9.24 -10.77
C ALA A 191 -14.32 -8.53 -12.12
N THR A 192 -15.41 -8.12 -12.78
CA THR A 192 -15.36 -7.71 -14.20
C THR A 192 -14.48 -6.49 -14.44
N ASN A 193 -14.69 -5.41 -13.67
CA ASN A 193 -13.98 -4.14 -13.88
C ASN A 193 -12.83 -3.99 -12.89
N ASN A 194 -13.16 -4.04 -11.59
CA ASN A 194 -12.21 -3.94 -10.50
C ASN A 194 -12.24 -5.19 -9.65
N ASN A 195 -11.08 -5.56 -9.13
CA ASN A 195 -10.96 -6.61 -8.13
C ASN A 195 -11.67 -6.18 -6.84
N LEU A 196 -12.20 -7.16 -6.10
CA LEU A 196 -12.93 -6.90 -4.86
C LEU A 196 -12.17 -7.45 -3.66
N LEU A 197 -11.97 -6.60 -2.66
CA LEU A 197 -11.55 -7.03 -1.34
C LEU A 197 -12.80 -7.47 -0.56
N THR A 198 -12.84 -8.73 -0.14
CA THR A 198 -13.97 -9.27 0.63
C THR A 198 -13.76 -9.05 2.12
N ASP A 199 -14.82 -9.08 2.93
CA ASP A 199 -14.71 -8.92 4.39
C ASP A 199 -13.73 -9.94 5.00
N LYS A 200 -13.75 -11.19 4.51
CA LYS A 200 -12.79 -12.23 4.91
C LYS A 200 -11.33 -11.84 4.62
N HIS A 201 -11.07 -11.20 3.48
CA HIS A 201 -9.72 -10.74 3.15
C HIS A 201 -9.28 -9.61 4.10
N ILE A 202 -10.20 -8.70 4.43
CA ILE A 202 -9.94 -7.62 5.39
C ILE A 202 -9.62 -8.20 6.77
N GLU A 203 -10.43 -9.15 7.26
CA GLU A 203 -10.20 -9.84 8.54
C GLU A 203 -8.83 -10.52 8.59
N GLN A 204 -8.41 -11.18 7.50
CA GLN A 204 -7.08 -11.79 7.42
C GLN A 204 -5.95 -10.76 7.49
N ILE A 205 -6.07 -9.63 6.76
CA ILE A 205 -5.06 -8.56 6.79
C ILE A 205 -4.98 -7.95 8.20
N ILE A 206 -6.12 -7.72 8.85
CA ILE A 206 -6.17 -7.19 10.21
C ILE A 206 -5.57 -8.18 11.22
N ALA A 207 -5.84 -9.47 11.08
CA ALA A 207 -5.24 -10.49 11.94
C ALA A 207 -3.70 -10.56 11.80
N LEU A 208 -3.18 -10.45 10.57
CA LEU A 208 -1.74 -10.34 10.32
C LEU A 208 -1.17 -9.05 10.93
N PHE A 209 -1.88 -7.94 10.78
CA PHE A 209 -1.48 -6.65 11.34
C PHE A 209 -1.41 -6.67 12.88
N ASP A 210 -2.36 -7.32 13.55
CA ASP A 210 -2.45 -7.35 15.01
C ASP A 210 -1.48 -8.35 15.65
N SER A 211 -1.34 -9.55 15.07
CA SER A 211 -0.45 -10.60 15.60
C SER A 211 1.03 -10.24 15.56
N LYS A 212 1.47 -9.47 14.56
CA LYS A 212 2.89 -9.17 14.28
C LYS A 212 3.77 -10.42 14.10
N ASP A 213 3.16 -11.57 13.81
CA ASP A 213 3.87 -12.82 13.56
C ASP A 213 4.47 -12.87 12.15
N ASP A 214 5.61 -13.54 12.02
CA ASP A 214 6.20 -13.88 10.73
C ASP A 214 5.42 -15.04 10.11
N VAL A 215 4.82 -14.81 8.94
CA VAL A 215 4.04 -15.80 8.20
C VAL A 215 4.62 -15.91 6.80
N ALA A 216 5.09 -17.11 6.45
CA ALA A 216 5.69 -17.38 5.15
C ALA A 216 4.83 -16.83 4.00
N TYR A 217 5.48 -16.10 3.10
CA TYR A 217 4.90 -15.47 1.91
C TYR A 217 3.84 -14.37 2.15
N LEU A 218 3.50 -14.07 3.40
CA LEU A 218 2.42 -13.13 3.73
C LEU A 218 2.86 -11.98 4.62
N ALA A 219 3.67 -12.23 5.65
CA ALA A 219 4.06 -11.19 6.59
C ALA A 219 5.45 -11.43 7.16
N GLN A 220 6.22 -10.35 7.35
CA GLN A 220 7.50 -10.39 8.03
C GLN A 220 7.76 -9.11 8.83
N CYS A 221 8.21 -9.27 10.07
CA CYS A 221 8.66 -8.21 10.97
C CYS A 221 10.18 -8.05 10.86
N VAL A 222 10.61 -6.98 10.20
CA VAL A 222 12.01 -6.76 9.83
C VAL A 222 12.68 -5.80 10.80
N GLU A 223 13.91 -6.13 11.19
CA GLU A 223 14.73 -5.28 12.04
C GLU A 223 15.13 -3.98 11.32
N HIS A 224 15.25 -2.90 12.10
CA HIS A 224 15.67 -1.60 11.59
C HIS A 224 16.98 -1.68 10.77
N GLN A 225 17.97 -2.46 11.23
CA GLN A 225 19.25 -2.60 10.54
C GLN A 225 19.10 -3.18 9.13
N SER A 226 18.22 -4.16 8.92
CA SER A 226 17.99 -4.75 7.59
C SER A 226 17.41 -3.74 6.60
N ILE A 227 16.61 -2.77 7.08
CA ILE A 227 16.07 -1.69 6.25
C ILE A 227 17.17 -0.70 5.88
N THR A 228 18.05 -0.38 6.83
CA THR A 228 19.21 0.49 6.61
C THR A 228 20.20 -0.14 5.62
N ASP A 229 20.48 -1.44 5.76
CA ASP A 229 21.35 -2.19 4.84
C ASP A 229 20.76 -2.26 3.43
N ASN A 230 19.43 -2.22 3.31
CA ASN A 230 18.69 -2.19 2.05
C ASN A 230 18.35 -0.76 1.58
N ASP A 231 19.18 0.22 1.94
CA ASP A 231 19.11 1.60 1.45
C ASP A 231 17.79 2.34 1.76
N TYR A 232 17.14 1.98 2.87
CA TYR A 232 15.80 2.46 3.24
C TYR A 232 14.74 2.13 2.20
N ASN A 233 14.87 0.99 1.51
CA ASN A 233 13.81 0.44 0.68
C ASN A 233 12.70 -0.11 1.58
N LEU A 234 11.46 0.34 1.35
CA LEU A 234 10.29 -0.06 2.13
C LEU A 234 9.28 -0.86 1.28
N SER A 235 9.73 -1.40 0.14
CA SER A 235 8.88 -2.23 -0.71
C SER A 235 8.66 -3.58 -0.05
N VAL A 236 7.41 -4.03 0.03
CA VAL A 236 7.06 -5.31 0.67
C VAL A 236 7.80 -6.48 0.03
N SER A 237 7.93 -6.50 -1.30
CA SER A 237 8.64 -7.55 -2.05
C SER A 237 10.14 -7.62 -1.78
N ALA A 238 10.73 -6.65 -1.07
CA ALA A 238 12.13 -6.69 -0.67
C ALA A 238 12.35 -7.54 0.59
N TYR A 239 11.27 -7.88 1.30
CA TYR A 239 11.32 -8.59 2.58
C TYR A 239 10.45 -9.84 2.56
N VAL A 240 9.20 -9.73 2.09
CA VAL A 240 8.31 -10.88 1.96
C VAL A 240 8.57 -11.58 0.62
N GLU A 241 9.06 -12.81 0.68
CA GLU A 241 9.24 -13.65 -0.50
C GLU A 241 7.89 -14.03 -1.11
N ALA A 242 7.80 -14.04 -2.44
CA ALA A 242 6.60 -14.54 -3.11
C ALA A 242 6.58 -16.07 -3.10
N GLU A 243 5.40 -16.66 -2.91
CA GLU A 243 5.22 -18.11 -3.02
C GLU A 243 5.54 -18.59 -4.44
N ASP A 244 6.42 -19.58 -4.56
CA ASP A 244 6.71 -20.22 -5.84
C ASP A 244 5.66 -21.27 -6.17
N THR A 245 4.64 -20.87 -6.94
CA THR A 245 3.53 -21.75 -7.34
C THR A 245 3.84 -22.58 -8.59
N ARG A 246 5.09 -22.60 -9.06
CA ARG A 246 5.46 -23.42 -10.22
C ARG A 246 5.37 -24.90 -9.85
N GLU A 247 4.74 -25.68 -10.71
CA GLU A 247 4.76 -27.14 -10.55
C GLU A 247 6.21 -27.63 -10.60
N VAL A 248 6.61 -28.39 -9.59
CA VAL A 248 7.89 -29.09 -9.60
C VAL A 248 7.76 -30.23 -10.58
N ILE A 249 8.17 -29.99 -11.82
CA ILE A 249 8.19 -31.01 -12.86
C ILE A 249 9.28 -32.03 -12.50
N ASP A 250 8.90 -33.29 -12.28
CA ASP A 250 9.88 -34.37 -12.17
C ASP A 250 10.54 -34.57 -13.54
N ILE A 251 11.75 -34.03 -13.68
CA ILE A 251 12.56 -34.11 -14.90
C ILE A 251 12.80 -35.57 -15.31
N THR A 252 12.87 -36.48 -14.34
CA THR A 252 13.08 -37.91 -14.59
C THR A 252 11.85 -38.53 -15.22
N GLN A 253 10.67 -38.25 -14.67
CA GLN A 253 9.40 -38.71 -15.23
C GLN A 253 9.16 -38.10 -16.62
N LEU A 254 9.37 -36.79 -16.78
CA LEU A 254 9.20 -36.12 -18.07
C LEU A 254 10.12 -36.74 -19.14
N ASN A 255 11.38 -37.00 -18.80
CA ASN A 255 12.31 -37.64 -19.73
C ASN A 255 11.89 -39.08 -20.10
N ALA A 256 11.32 -39.84 -19.15
CA ALA A 256 10.79 -41.17 -19.42
C ALA A 256 9.55 -41.13 -20.35
N GLU A 257 8.67 -40.15 -20.15
CA GLU A 257 7.52 -39.92 -21.03
C GLU A 257 7.94 -39.49 -22.43
N ILE A 258 8.92 -38.59 -22.55
CA ILE A 258 9.51 -38.19 -23.84
C ILE A 258 10.08 -39.41 -24.55
N LYS A 259 10.90 -40.23 -23.87
CA LYS A 259 11.51 -41.43 -24.46
C LYS A 259 10.46 -42.43 -24.95
N THR A 260 9.39 -42.62 -24.16
CA THR A 260 8.27 -43.50 -24.53
C THR A 260 7.52 -42.96 -25.75
N THR A 261 7.31 -41.66 -25.81
CA THR A 261 6.62 -40.99 -26.92
C THR A 261 7.42 -41.09 -28.22
N VAL A 262 8.73 -40.85 -28.16
CA VAL A 262 9.64 -41.02 -29.31
C VAL A 262 9.59 -42.47 -29.81
N SER A 263 9.68 -43.45 -28.91
CA SER A 263 9.60 -44.87 -29.30
C SER A 263 8.27 -45.24 -29.98
N LYS A 264 7.15 -44.66 -29.54
CA LYS A 264 5.84 -44.84 -30.21
C LYS A 264 5.83 -44.22 -31.61
N ILE A 265 6.40 -43.03 -31.76
CA ILE A 265 6.51 -42.34 -33.06
C ILE A 265 7.36 -43.17 -34.03
N ASP A 266 8.50 -43.68 -33.57
CA ASP A 266 9.39 -44.50 -34.40
C ASP A 266 8.70 -45.78 -34.86
N LYS A 267 7.94 -46.43 -33.98
CA LYS A 267 7.17 -47.62 -34.31
C LYS A 267 6.09 -47.33 -35.36
N LEU A 268 5.30 -46.27 -35.15
CA LEU A 268 4.28 -45.85 -36.11
C LEU A 268 4.86 -45.47 -37.48
N ARG A 269 6.05 -44.84 -37.50
CA ARG A 269 6.76 -44.56 -38.76
C ARG A 269 7.16 -45.85 -39.47
N SER A 270 7.74 -46.81 -38.75
CA SER A 270 8.10 -48.10 -39.32
C SER A 270 6.88 -48.86 -39.88
N ASP A 271 5.74 -48.78 -39.19
CA ASP A 271 4.50 -49.41 -39.66
C ASP A 271 3.99 -48.73 -40.95
N ILE A 272 4.08 -47.40 -41.05
CA ILE A 272 3.73 -46.65 -42.26
C ILE A 272 4.67 -47.01 -43.42
N ASP A 273 5.99 -47.04 -43.19
CA ASP A 273 6.98 -47.36 -44.22
C ASP A 273 6.77 -48.77 -44.78
N ALA A 274 6.37 -49.73 -43.94
CA ALA A 274 6.03 -51.08 -44.38
C ALA A 274 4.79 -51.11 -45.29
N ILE A 275 3.74 -50.35 -44.96
CA ILE A 275 2.54 -50.24 -45.79
C ILE A 275 2.88 -49.57 -47.14
N VAL A 276 3.70 -48.51 -47.13
CA VAL A 276 4.13 -47.83 -48.36
C VAL A 276 4.90 -48.79 -49.27
N ALA A 277 5.85 -49.55 -48.71
CA ALA A 277 6.61 -50.54 -49.47
C ALA A 277 5.74 -51.65 -50.08
N GLU A 278 4.64 -52.03 -49.41
CA GLU A 278 3.67 -53.01 -49.93
C GLU A 278 2.81 -52.43 -51.07
N ILE A 279 2.53 -51.13 -51.06
CA ILE A 279 1.78 -50.43 -52.12
C ILE A 279 2.65 -50.16 -53.35
N GLU A 280 3.96 -49.92 -53.17
CA GLU A 280 4.91 -49.64 -54.26
C GLU A 280 5.44 -50.92 -54.96
N ALA A 281 5.19 -52.11 -54.42
CA ALA A 281 5.61 -53.41 -54.95
C ALA A 281 4.61 -54.00 -55.97
#